data_AF-A0A349LRU4-F1
#
_entry.id   AF-A0A349LRU4-F1
#
_cell.length_a   1.000
_cell.length_b   1.000
_cell.length_c   1.000
_cell.angle_alpha   90.00
_cell.angle_beta   90.00
_cell.angle_gamma   90.00
#
_symmetry.space_group_name_H-M   'P 1'
#
loop_
_entity.id
_entity.type
_entity.pdbx_description
1 polymer ?
#
loop_
_entity_poly.entity_id
_entity_poly.type
_entity_poly.pdbx_seq_one_letter_code
_entity_poly.pdbx_strand_id
1 'polypeptide(L)' 'MALTILEDCINCDMCGPECPNEAISMQTVPSGKRVYQIDPNLCTECEGFYPEPTCVKVCPIDVVIKVD' A
#
# COMPACT_ATOMS: atom_id res chain seq x y z
N MET A 1 9.59 7.05 6.79
CA MET A 1 9.77 5.85 5.96
C MET A 1 8.40 5.40 5.50
N ALA A 2 8.29 4.75 4.35
CA ALA A 2 7.00 4.38 3.76
C ALA A 2 7.09 3.00 3.12
N LEU A 3 5.95 2.28 3.12
CA LEU A 3 5.83 1.04 2.36
C LEU A 3 5.57 1.33 0.88
N THR A 4 5.87 0.35 0.02
CA THR A 4 5.65 0.41 -1.43
C THR A 4 4.83 -0.79 -1.88
N ILE A 5 3.91 -0.57 -2.83
CA ILE A 5 3.16 -1.64 -3.51
C ILE A 5 3.83 -1.91 -4.86
N LEU A 6 4.24 -3.16 -5.09
CA LEU A 6 4.87 -3.58 -6.35
C LEU A 6 3.85 -3.67 -7.50
N GLU A 7 4.35 -3.64 -8.73
CA GLU A 7 3.52 -3.68 -9.95
C GLU A 7 2.78 -5.01 -10.17
N ASP A 8 3.07 -6.04 -9.37
CA ASP A 8 2.38 -7.33 -9.35
C ASP A 8 1.01 -7.26 -8.63
N CYS A 9 0.61 -6.08 -8.13
CA CYS A 9 -0.71 -5.85 -7.55
C CYS A 9 -1.86 -6.30 -8.48
N ILE A 10 -2.78 -7.09 -7.93
CA ILE A 10 -3.94 -7.64 -8.65
C ILE A 10 -5.23 -6.82 -8.49
N ASN A 11 -5.16 -5.62 -7.91
CA ASN A 11 -6.31 -4.73 -7.73
C ASN A 11 -7.50 -5.37 -6.97
N CYS A 12 -7.22 -6.06 -5.86
CA CYS A 12 -8.24 -6.73 -5.04
C CYS A 12 -9.04 -5.81 -4.11
N ASP A 13 -8.74 -4.51 -4.08
CA ASP A 13 -9.41 -3.46 -3.27
C ASP A 13 -9.34 -3.63 -1.73
N MET A 14 -8.57 -4.59 -1.21
CA MET A 14 -8.51 -4.86 0.23
C MET A 14 -7.71 -3.84 1.03
N CYS A 15 -6.61 -3.30 0.48
CA CYS A 15 -5.68 -2.47 1.23
C CYS A 15 -6.11 -1.00 1.38
N GLY A 16 -6.87 -0.46 0.42
CA GLY A 16 -7.29 0.95 0.42
C GLY A 16 -8.09 1.34 1.67
N PRO A 17 -9.22 0.67 1.97
CA PRO A 17 -10.06 0.97 3.13
C PRO A 17 -9.36 0.78 4.49
N GLU A 18 -8.33 -0.05 4.53
CA GLU A 18 -7.61 -0.41 5.76
C GLU A 18 -6.51 0.59 6.14
N CYS A 19 -6.16 1.52 5.25
CA CYS A 19 -5.12 2.51 5.52
C CYS A 19 -5.67 3.65 6.39
N PRO A 20 -5.18 3.85 7.62
CA PRO A 20 -5.71 4.88 8.53
C PRO A 20 -5.47 6.33 8.05
N ASN A 21 -4.53 6.52 7.12
CA ASN A 21 -4.15 7.84 6.59
C ASN A 21 -4.59 8.05 5.14
N GLU A 22 -5.41 7.15 4.59
CA GLU A 22 -5.87 7.21 3.18
C GLU A 22 -4.70 7.32 2.17
N ALA A 23 -3.54 6.75 2.51
CA ALA A 23 -2.32 6.84 1.71
C ALA A 23 -2.37 5.99 0.43
N ILE A 24 -3.37 5.12 0.28
CA ILE A 24 -3.41 4.12 -0.80
C ILE A 24 -4.44 4.53 -1.84
N SER A 25 -3.99 4.66 -3.10
CA SER A 25 -4.85 5.05 -4.22
C SER A 25 -4.44 4.35 -5.52
N MET A 26 -5.38 4.22 -6.45
CA MET A 26 -5.12 3.65 -7.77
C MET A 26 -4.35 4.64 -8.65
N GLN A 27 -3.16 4.26 -9.11
CA GLN A 27 -2.31 5.10 -9.95
C GLN A 27 -1.80 4.34 -11.19
N THR A 28 -1.45 5.08 -12.23
CA THR A 28 -0.80 4.52 -13.42
C THR A 28 0.71 4.49 -13.19
N VAL A 29 1.31 3.30 -13.23
CA VAL A 29 2.77 3.10 -13.06
C VAL A 29 3.52 3.19 -14.40
N PRO A 30 4.87 3.26 -14.43
CA PRO A 30 5.65 3.42 -15.67
C PRO A 30 5.38 2.34 -16.73
N SER A 31 4.99 1.12 -16.32
CA SER A 31 4.57 0.05 -17.25
C SER A 31 3.22 0.30 -17.93
N GLY A 32 2.52 1.39 -17.58
CA GLY A 32 1.19 1.74 -18.07
C GLY A 32 0.05 0.99 -17.36
N LYS A 33 0.36 0.06 -16.46
CA LYS A 33 -0.64 -0.63 -15.63
C LYS A 33 -1.26 0.34 -14.63
N ARG A 34 -2.53 0.12 -14.29
CA ARG A 34 -3.18 0.77 -13.15
C ARG A 34 -3.15 -0.18 -11.97
N VAL A 35 -2.42 0.21 -10.94
CA VAL A 35 -2.26 -0.56 -9.70
C VAL A 35 -2.41 0.36 -8.50
N TYR A 36 -2.69 -0.21 -7.33
CA TYR A 36 -2.60 0.54 -6.09
C TYR A 36 -1.18 1.00 -5.83
N GLN A 37 -1.03 2.24 -5.35
CA GLN A 37 0.22 2.86 -4.92
C GLN A 37 0.03 3.55 -3.57
N ILE A 38 1.11 3.62 -2.79
CA ILE A 38 1.16 4.30 -1.50
C ILE A 38 1.78 5.68 -1.69
N ASP A 39 1.11 6.73 -1.21
CA ASP A 39 1.72 8.05 -1.07
C ASP A 39 2.69 8.04 0.14
N PRO A 40 4.01 8.22 -0.11
CA PRO A 40 5.00 8.17 0.96
C PRO A 40 4.88 9.33 1.96
N ASN A 41 4.19 10.42 1.62
CA ASN A 41 3.97 11.55 2.52
C ASN A 41 2.87 11.28 3.55
N LEU A 42 1.98 10.32 3.27
CA LEU A 42 0.86 9.94 4.14
C LEU A 42 1.11 8.62 4.87
N CYS A 43 2.01 7.78 4.36
CA CYS A 43 2.33 6.51 4.98
C CYS A 43 3.13 6.70 6.28
N THR A 44 2.57 6.26 7.41
CA THR A 44 3.25 6.24 8.71
C THR A 44 3.61 4.82 9.15
N GLU A 45 3.59 3.85 8.23
CA GLU A 45 3.72 2.42 8.56
C GLU A 45 2.68 1.93 9.60
N CYS A 46 1.54 2.62 9.67
CA CYS A 46 0.50 2.45 10.69
C CYS A 46 0.94 2.76 12.13
N GLU A 47 2.10 3.36 12.34
CA GLU A 47 2.54 3.81 13.68
C GLU A 47 1.48 4.73 14.31
N GLY A 48 1.14 4.46 15.57
CA GLY A 48 0.11 5.17 16.32
C GLY A 48 -1.32 4.69 16.09
N PHE A 49 -1.57 3.81 15.12
CA PHE A 49 -2.90 3.25 14.83
C PHE A 49 -2.97 1.74 15.06
N TYR A 50 -1.99 1.00 14.54
CA TYR A 50 -1.94 -0.46 14.60
C TYR A 50 -0.52 -0.93 14.96
N PRO A 51 -0.37 -2.13 15.56
CA PRO A 51 0.96 -2.67 15.87
C PRO A 51 1.76 -3.07 14.62
N GLU A 52 1.09 -3.29 13.48
CA GLU A 52 1.68 -3.75 12.23
C GLU A 52 0.92 -3.13 11.04
N PRO A 53 1.57 -2.93 9.87
CA PRO A 53 0.93 -2.36 8.69
C PRO A 53 -0.28 -3.19 8.21
N THR A 54 -1.47 -2.60 8.21
CA THR A 54 -2.71 -3.28 7.80
C THR A 54 -2.70 -3.67 6.33
N CYS A 55 -2.14 -2.81 5.46
CA CYS A 55 -2.01 -3.08 4.03
C CYS A 55 -1.18 -4.34 3.72
N VAL A 56 -0.18 -4.67 4.56
CA VAL A 56 0.58 -5.91 4.45
C VAL A 56 -0.27 -7.10 4.86
N LYS A 57 -1.00 -6.99 5.99
CA LYS A 57 -1.86 -8.08 6.51
C LYS A 57 -2.97 -8.51 5.56
N VAL A 58 -3.55 -7.56 4.83
CA VAL A 58 -4.70 -7.82 3.94
C VAL A 58 -4.29 -8.06 2.50
N CYS A 59 -3.00 -7.95 2.15
CA CYS A 59 -2.54 -8.22 0.79
C CYS A 59 -2.59 -9.73 0.52
N PRO A 60 -3.37 -10.21 -0.47
CA PRO A 60 -3.50 -11.66 -0.70
C PRO A 60 -2.30 -12.29 -1.44
N ILE A 61 -1.35 -11.48 -1.90
CA ILE A 61 -0.21 -11.91 -2.73
C ILE A 61 1.12 -11.31 -2.28
N ASP A 62 1.18 -10.71 -1.08
CA ASP A 62 2.41 -10.24 -0.44
C ASP A 62 3.28 -9.26 -1.27
N VAL A 63 2.64 -8.36 -2.02
CA VAL A 63 3.34 -7.36 -2.87
C VAL A 63 3.56 -6.00 -2.19
N VAL A 64 3.39 -5.91 -0.87
CA VAL A 64 3.61 -4.69 -0.08
C VAL A 64 4.91 -4.84 0.71
N ILE A 65 5.92 -4.03 0.38
CA ILE A 65 7.27 -4.14 0.97
C ILE A 65 7.68 -2.86 1.68
N LYS A 66 8.55 -3.00 2.69
CA LYS A 66 9.27 -1.87 3.29
C LYS A 66 10.51 -1.58 2.46
N VAL A 67 10.68 -0.31 2.08
CA VAL A 67 11.89 0.16 1.39
C VAL A 67 12.68 0.98 2.40
N ASP A 68 13.91 0.54 2.68
CA ASP A 68 14.85 1.22 3.57
C ASP A 68 15.54 2.42 2.88
#